data_AF-A0A662NZB7-F1
#
_entry.id   AF-A0A662NZB7-F1
#
_cell.length_a   1.000
_cell.length_b   1.000
_cell.length_c   1.000
_cell.angle_alpha   90.00
_cell.angle_beta   90.00
_cell.angle_gamma   90.00
#
_symmetry.space_group_name_H-M   'P 1'
#
loop_
_entity.id
_entity.type
_entity.pdbx_description
1 polymer ?
#
loop_
_entity_poly.entity_id
_entity_poly.type
_entity_poly.pdbx_seq_one_letter_code
_entity_poly.pdbx_strand_id
1 'polypeptide(L)'
;REKRNWWKEEFSGLRVKDTSGKIKKEGRILEIIERYEDGFPKIVAVQWNGLSSLEFVLHPSREELISRGLTFKCPICNSELEEPYDPLGENTCPSCGATLWKDSRTLPRVEEPDEVLKTYEKLNKENYNLGELVETGKLEEKSRRGKETKSKFKGLERINWGASPGARKLLIGEYFTKTRLYKINQPIVAQYLNILRRNRGLSIREVTEKFPENYRHTVGHWFRKDFGGSIPVPEDISLLNDIFGIEDDLLRALGKTALKFQTVKTSINGRNPGDFIEGLNDKELMKYLEKLYSPTKR
;
A
#
# COMPACT_ATOMS: atom_id res chain seq x y z
N ARG A 1 8.42 1.34 -25.54
CA ARG A 1 8.46 2.25 -24.37
C ARG A 1 9.91 2.67 -24.20
N GLU A 2 10.23 3.95 -24.35
CA GLU A 2 11.58 4.45 -24.04
C GLU A 2 11.93 4.07 -22.60
N LYS A 3 13.13 3.49 -22.40
CA LYS A 3 13.65 3.18 -21.07
C LYS A 3 14.01 4.50 -20.41
N ARG A 4 13.10 4.98 -19.57
CA ARG A 4 13.30 6.11 -18.67
C ARG A 4 14.57 5.89 -17.83
N ASN A 5 15.43 6.89 -17.75
CA ASN A 5 16.68 6.81 -16.98
C ASN A 5 16.52 7.56 -15.66
N TRP A 6 16.22 6.81 -14.60
CA TRP A 6 15.92 7.35 -13.28
C TRP A 6 17.09 8.06 -12.59
N TRP A 7 18.34 7.77 -12.98
CA TRP A 7 19.51 8.48 -12.47
C TRP A 7 19.56 9.96 -12.87
N LYS A 8 18.91 10.31 -13.97
CA LYS A 8 18.86 11.70 -14.46
C LYS A 8 17.67 12.48 -13.90
N GLU A 9 16.88 11.88 -13.03
CA GLU A 9 15.65 12.46 -12.53
C GLU A 9 15.76 12.96 -11.10
N GLU A 10 15.14 14.11 -10.88
CA GLU A 10 15.08 14.78 -9.59
C GLU A 10 13.75 14.45 -8.91
N PHE A 11 13.82 13.70 -7.81
CA PHE A 11 12.64 13.38 -7.00
C PHE A 11 12.52 14.25 -5.74
N SER A 12 13.57 14.95 -5.35
CA SER A 12 13.53 15.90 -4.24
C SER A 12 12.54 17.02 -4.53
N GLY A 13 11.77 17.41 -3.52
CA GLY A 13 10.70 18.40 -3.62
C GLY A 13 9.41 17.90 -4.26
N LEU A 14 9.38 16.68 -4.82
CA LEU A 14 8.14 16.11 -5.33
C LEU A 14 7.11 15.94 -4.21
N ARG A 15 5.85 16.22 -4.56
CA ARG A 15 4.75 16.12 -3.61
C ARG A 15 4.52 14.67 -3.21
N VAL A 16 4.19 14.47 -1.95
CA VAL A 16 3.68 13.22 -1.41
C VAL A 16 2.27 13.46 -0.88
N LYS A 17 1.32 12.60 -1.25
CA LYS A 17 -0.05 12.62 -0.71
C LYS A 17 -0.25 11.41 0.17
N ASP A 18 -0.59 11.61 1.43
CA ASP A 18 -1.02 10.54 2.31
C ASP A 18 -2.52 10.35 2.23
N THR A 19 -2.91 9.19 1.72
CA THR A 19 -4.30 8.73 1.68
C THR A 19 -4.49 7.39 2.39
N SER A 20 -3.46 6.90 3.09
CA SER A 20 -3.54 5.64 3.82
C SER A 20 -4.41 5.75 5.07
N GLY A 21 -4.42 6.92 5.72
CA GLY A 21 -5.07 7.10 7.00
C GLY A 21 -6.40 7.84 7.00
N LYS A 22 -6.91 8.04 8.23
CA LYS A 22 -8.18 8.75 8.49
C LYS A 22 -8.14 10.23 8.08
N ILE A 23 -6.97 10.85 8.20
CA ILE A 23 -6.72 12.26 7.85
C ILE A 23 -5.78 12.29 6.66
N LYS A 24 -6.23 12.94 5.57
CA LYS A 24 -5.39 13.16 4.40
C LYS A 24 -4.33 14.21 4.72
N LYS A 25 -3.09 13.96 4.33
CA LYS A 25 -1.96 14.88 4.53
C LYS A 25 -1.21 15.07 3.22
N GLU A 26 -0.57 16.22 3.06
CA GLU A 26 0.36 16.45 1.96
C GLU A 26 1.75 16.72 2.55
N GLY A 27 2.75 16.25 1.83
CA GLY A 27 4.16 16.39 2.18
C GLY A 27 5.02 16.55 0.95
N ARG A 28 6.32 16.61 1.14
CA ARG A 28 7.31 16.66 0.05
C ARG A 28 8.50 15.79 0.36
N ILE A 29 9.07 15.18 -0.67
CA ILE A 29 10.35 14.47 -0.55
C ILE A 29 11.42 15.51 -0.18
N LEU A 30 12.10 15.28 0.93
CA LEU A 30 13.28 16.05 1.33
C LEU A 30 14.50 15.53 0.58
N GLU A 31 14.74 14.23 0.71
CA GLU A 31 15.91 13.57 0.15
C GLU A 31 15.64 12.09 -0.14
N ILE A 32 16.51 11.53 -0.97
CA ILE A 32 16.51 10.11 -1.33
C ILE A 32 17.62 9.44 -0.53
N ILE A 33 17.23 8.53 0.35
CA ILE A 33 18.15 7.80 1.25
C ILE A 33 18.76 6.60 0.53
N GLU A 34 17.92 5.88 -0.22
CA GLU A 34 18.33 4.69 -0.96
C GLU A 34 17.66 4.66 -2.33
N ARG A 35 18.36 4.13 -3.33
CA ARG A 35 17.86 3.90 -4.69
C ARG A 35 17.91 2.40 -5.03
N TYR A 36 17.01 1.98 -5.91
CA TYR A 36 17.14 0.74 -6.66
C TYR A 36 18.32 0.82 -7.63
N GLU A 37 18.75 -0.33 -8.17
CA GLU A 37 19.90 -0.45 -9.08
C GLU A 37 19.77 0.42 -10.34
N ASP A 38 18.54 0.61 -10.83
CA ASP A 38 18.26 1.42 -12.02
C ASP A 38 18.15 2.92 -11.72
N GLY A 39 18.38 3.32 -10.48
CA GLY A 39 18.39 4.70 -10.01
C GLY A 39 17.04 5.18 -9.49
N PHE A 40 15.96 4.39 -9.52
CA PHE A 40 14.69 4.84 -8.95
C PHE A 40 14.75 4.92 -7.41
N PRO A 41 14.05 5.86 -6.74
CA PRO A 41 14.05 5.92 -5.28
C PRO A 41 13.45 4.65 -4.64
N LYS A 42 14.09 4.17 -3.57
CA LYS A 42 13.63 3.03 -2.78
C LYS A 42 13.27 3.41 -1.35
N ILE A 43 14.07 4.29 -0.72
CA ILE A 43 13.75 4.87 0.59
C ILE A 43 13.94 6.38 0.47
N VAL A 44 12.96 7.14 0.95
CA VAL A 44 12.99 8.61 0.93
C VAL A 44 12.62 9.18 2.29
N ALA A 45 13.17 10.33 2.63
CA ALA A 45 12.69 11.15 3.72
C ALA A 45 11.59 12.09 3.22
N VAL A 46 10.46 12.12 3.90
CA VAL A 46 9.31 12.98 3.55
C VAL A 46 9.01 13.93 4.70
N GLN A 47 8.85 15.21 4.38
CA GLN A 47 8.41 16.23 5.32
C GLN A 47 6.88 16.36 5.29
N TRP A 48 6.29 16.42 6.48
CA TRP A 48 4.87 16.59 6.75
C TRP A 48 4.67 17.71 7.77
N ASN A 49 4.40 18.95 7.34
CA ASN A 49 4.05 20.08 8.21
C ASN A 49 4.90 20.20 9.51
N GLY A 50 6.23 20.18 9.40
CA GLY A 50 7.17 20.28 10.53
C GLY A 50 7.61 18.94 11.14
N LEU A 51 6.93 17.85 10.81
CA LEU A 51 7.37 16.48 11.08
C LEU A 51 8.00 15.87 9.82
N SER A 52 8.71 14.76 9.98
CA SER A 52 9.28 13.99 8.89
C SER A 52 9.19 12.49 9.16
N SER A 53 9.15 11.69 8.10
CA SER A 53 9.21 10.22 8.17
C SER A 53 10.10 9.65 7.09
N LEU A 54 10.67 8.47 7.34
CA LEU A 54 11.26 7.64 6.30
C LEU A 54 10.16 6.79 5.66
N GLU A 55 10.11 6.75 4.34
CA GLU A 55 9.06 6.05 3.61
C GLU A 55 9.67 5.11 2.57
N PHE A 56 9.12 3.89 2.51
CA PHE A 56 9.45 2.91 1.47
C PHE A 56 8.75 3.28 0.17
N VAL A 57 9.47 3.22 -0.95
CA VAL A 57 8.98 3.55 -2.28
C VAL A 57 8.90 2.29 -3.14
N LEU A 58 7.72 2.01 -3.67
CA LEU A 58 7.51 0.90 -4.60
C LEU A 58 8.03 1.25 -5.99
N HIS A 59 8.91 0.40 -6.51
CA HIS A 59 9.35 0.51 -7.89
C HIS A 59 8.16 0.33 -8.87
N PRO A 60 7.93 1.22 -9.85
CA PRO A 60 6.78 1.14 -10.76
C PRO A 60 6.68 -0.18 -11.53
N SER A 61 7.82 -0.83 -11.84
CA SER A 61 7.81 -2.13 -12.52
C SER A 61 7.55 -3.33 -11.59
N ARG A 62 7.68 -3.14 -10.27
CA ARG A 62 7.50 -4.20 -9.25
C ARG A 62 6.26 -3.99 -8.38
N GLU A 63 5.57 -2.87 -8.54
CA GLU A 63 4.43 -2.47 -7.69
C GLU A 63 3.41 -3.60 -7.55
N GLU A 64 2.93 -4.17 -8.67
CA GLU A 64 1.89 -5.20 -8.63
C GLU A 64 2.38 -6.50 -7.99
N LEU A 65 3.63 -6.88 -8.29
CA LEU A 65 4.26 -8.07 -7.73
C LEU A 65 4.40 -7.96 -6.21
N ILE A 66 4.93 -6.84 -5.71
CA ILE A 66 5.13 -6.62 -4.28
C ILE A 66 3.78 -6.46 -3.56
N SER A 67 2.88 -5.64 -4.10
CA SER A 67 1.56 -5.41 -3.47
C SER A 67 0.71 -6.68 -3.39
N ARG A 68 0.94 -7.69 -4.23
CA ARG A 68 0.27 -9.00 -4.18
C ARG A 68 1.17 -10.12 -3.65
N GLY A 69 2.39 -9.80 -3.20
CA GLY A 69 3.41 -10.78 -2.87
C GLY A 69 3.29 -11.38 -1.46
N LEU A 70 2.15 -11.23 -0.79
CA LEU A 70 1.93 -11.94 0.47
C LEU A 70 1.65 -13.42 0.16
N THR A 71 2.47 -14.29 0.72
CA THR A 71 2.27 -15.73 0.67
C THR A 71 1.58 -16.17 1.94
N PHE A 72 0.52 -16.97 1.79
CA PHE A 72 -0.18 -17.59 2.92
C PHE A 72 0.24 -19.05 2.99
N LYS A 73 0.59 -19.54 4.18
CA LYS A 73 0.99 -20.92 4.40
C LYS A 73 0.11 -21.63 5.41
N CYS A 74 -0.14 -22.91 5.18
CA CYS A 74 -0.80 -23.77 6.13
C CYS A 74 0.00 -23.78 7.45
N PRO A 75 -0.63 -23.53 8.62
CA PRO A 75 0.10 -23.49 9.90
C PRO A 75 0.55 -24.89 10.36
N ILE A 76 0.06 -25.95 9.73
CA ILE A 76 0.30 -27.35 10.12
C ILE A 76 1.38 -28.00 9.25
N CYS A 77 1.25 -27.95 7.93
CA CYS A 77 2.20 -28.58 7.01
C CYS A 77 3.12 -27.58 6.28
N ASN A 78 2.93 -26.27 6.49
CA ASN A 78 3.71 -25.21 5.87
C ASN A 78 3.60 -25.10 4.33
N SER A 79 2.66 -25.81 3.69
CA SER A 79 2.40 -25.66 2.26
C SER A 79 1.83 -24.28 1.96
N GLU A 80 2.20 -23.70 0.82
CA GLU A 80 1.59 -22.47 0.31
C GLU A 80 0.11 -22.68 -0.04
N LEU A 81 -0.69 -21.63 0.15
CA LEU A 81 -2.12 -21.59 -0.12
C LEU A 81 -2.38 -20.58 -1.24
N GLU A 82 -2.66 -21.07 -2.45
CA GLU A 82 -2.96 -20.22 -3.61
C GLU A 82 -4.25 -19.41 -3.40
N GLU A 83 -5.29 -20.09 -2.91
CA GLU A 83 -6.55 -19.48 -2.48
C GLU A 83 -6.63 -19.59 -0.96
N PRO A 84 -6.07 -18.62 -0.22
CA PRO A 84 -5.93 -18.76 1.22
C PRO A 84 -7.27 -18.76 1.94
N TYR A 85 -8.33 -18.23 1.34
CA TYR A 85 -9.64 -18.16 1.95
C TYR A 85 -10.77 -18.11 0.92
N ASP A 86 -11.75 -18.99 1.08
CA ASP A 86 -13.03 -18.95 0.37
C ASP A 86 -14.15 -18.52 1.35
N PRO A 87 -14.84 -17.39 1.11
CA PRO A 87 -15.94 -16.95 1.96
C PRO A 87 -17.21 -17.82 1.86
N LEU A 88 -17.37 -18.61 0.79
CA LEU A 88 -18.55 -19.44 0.51
C LEU A 88 -18.29 -20.93 0.73
N GLY A 89 -17.06 -21.37 0.53
CA GLY A 89 -16.66 -22.77 0.61
C GLY A 89 -16.04 -23.18 1.95
N GLU A 90 -15.71 -24.48 2.01
CA GLU A 90 -14.91 -25.02 3.09
C GLU A 90 -13.45 -24.62 2.92
N ASN A 91 -12.84 -24.18 4.00
CA ASN A 91 -11.44 -23.77 3.99
C ASN A 91 -10.59 -24.91 4.51
N THR A 92 -10.01 -25.70 3.60
CA THR A 92 -9.11 -26.80 3.94
C THR A 92 -7.77 -26.63 3.23
N CYS A 93 -6.70 -27.12 3.85
CA CYS A 93 -5.40 -27.14 3.22
C CYS A 93 -5.37 -28.22 2.12
N PRO A 94 -5.05 -27.87 0.86
CA PRO A 94 -5.01 -28.84 -0.22
C PRO A 94 -3.88 -29.87 -0.07
N SER A 95 -2.82 -29.55 0.67
CA SER A 95 -1.68 -30.45 0.86
C SER A 95 -1.87 -31.48 1.98
N CYS A 96 -2.50 -31.11 3.10
CA CYS A 96 -2.62 -31.99 4.27
C CYS A 96 -4.07 -32.22 4.75
N GLY A 97 -5.06 -31.61 4.10
CA GLY A 97 -6.48 -31.75 4.43
C GLY A 97 -6.93 -31.04 5.72
N ALA A 98 -6.04 -30.30 6.39
CA ALA A 98 -6.39 -29.63 7.63
C ALA A 98 -7.43 -28.52 7.43
N THR A 99 -8.43 -28.44 8.31
CA THR A 99 -9.38 -27.32 8.34
C THR A 99 -8.68 -26.03 8.79
N LEU A 100 -8.86 -24.96 8.02
CA LEU A 100 -8.27 -23.64 8.23
C LEU A 100 -9.33 -22.63 8.71
N TRP A 101 -8.88 -21.49 9.24
CA TRP A 101 -9.74 -20.36 9.64
C TRP A 101 -10.84 -20.69 10.65
N LYS A 102 -10.63 -21.69 11.51
CA LYS A 102 -11.59 -22.08 12.56
C LYS A 102 -11.33 -21.32 13.86
N ASP A 103 -10.08 -21.37 14.31
CA ASP A 103 -9.55 -20.79 15.54
C ASP A 103 -8.09 -20.34 15.34
N SER A 104 -7.45 -19.78 16.38
CA SER A 104 -6.06 -19.28 16.31
C SER A 104 -5.04 -20.28 15.80
N ARG A 105 -5.22 -21.58 16.05
CA ARG A 105 -4.24 -22.61 15.69
C ARG A 105 -4.30 -22.98 14.20
N THR A 106 -5.41 -22.61 13.56
CA THR A 106 -5.72 -22.93 12.15
C THR A 106 -5.64 -21.70 11.25
N LEU A 107 -5.17 -20.57 11.77
CA LEU A 107 -4.90 -19.37 10.99
C LEU A 107 -3.67 -19.59 10.09
N PRO A 108 -3.78 -19.32 8.77
CA PRO A 108 -2.62 -19.33 7.90
C PRO A 108 -1.52 -18.38 8.37
N ARG A 109 -0.27 -18.82 8.26
CA ARG A 109 0.91 -17.97 8.45
C ARG A 109 1.07 -17.06 7.25
N VAL A 110 1.48 -15.83 7.46
CA VAL A 110 1.67 -14.85 6.39
C VAL A 110 3.15 -14.55 6.25
N GLU A 111 3.67 -14.74 5.05
CA GLU A 111 5.04 -14.40 4.70
C GLU A 111 5.05 -13.22 3.73
N GLU A 112 5.96 -12.29 3.99
CA GLU A 112 6.18 -11.11 3.17
C GLU A 112 7.33 -11.33 2.17
N PRO A 113 7.35 -10.64 1.03
CA PRO A 113 8.48 -10.69 0.12
C PRO A 113 9.79 -10.29 0.80
N ASP A 114 10.86 -11.05 0.56
CA ASP A 114 12.21 -10.80 1.09
C ASP A 114 12.68 -9.34 0.93
N GLU A 115 12.37 -8.73 -0.21
CA GLU A 115 12.75 -7.35 -0.51
C GLU A 115 12.12 -6.38 0.50
N VAL A 116 10.86 -6.60 0.87
CA VAL A 116 10.14 -5.80 1.86
C VAL A 116 10.71 -6.05 3.25
N LEU A 117 10.88 -7.32 3.64
CA LEU A 117 11.43 -7.69 4.95
C LEU A 117 12.80 -7.04 5.18
N LYS A 118 13.73 -7.19 4.23
CA LYS A 118 15.07 -6.59 4.29
C LYS A 118 15.03 -5.07 4.39
N THR A 119 14.09 -4.42 3.68
CA THR A 119 13.94 -2.97 3.70
C THR A 119 13.44 -2.48 5.06
N TYR A 120 12.43 -3.14 5.63
CA TYR A 120 11.89 -2.81 6.96
C TYR A 120 12.89 -3.12 8.08
N GLU A 121 13.58 -4.26 8.04
CA GLU A 121 14.59 -4.64 9.03
C GLU A 121 15.77 -3.67 9.07
N LYS A 122 16.23 -3.22 7.90
CA LYS A 122 17.34 -2.27 7.80
C LYS A 122 17.00 -0.97 8.53
N LEU A 123 15.78 -0.46 8.35
CA LEU A 123 15.38 0.82 8.92
C LEU A 123 15.17 0.73 10.44
N ASN A 124 14.53 -0.34 10.91
CA ASN A 124 14.38 -0.56 12.35
C ASN A 124 15.73 -0.64 13.09
N LYS A 125 16.79 -1.17 12.45
CA LYS A 125 18.16 -1.21 13.02
C LYS A 125 18.85 0.14 13.10
N GLU A 126 18.42 1.12 12.31
CA GLU A 126 18.99 2.48 12.30
C GLU A 126 18.27 3.42 13.29
N ASN A 127 17.45 2.86 14.21
CA ASN A 127 16.60 3.58 15.18
C ASN A 127 15.48 4.41 14.53
N TYR A 128 15.11 4.13 13.26
CA TYR A 128 14.01 4.79 12.58
C TYR A 128 13.00 3.77 12.06
N ASN A 129 11.73 3.85 12.49
CA ASN A 129 10.70 3.00 11.91
C ASN A 129 10.14 3.63 10.62
N LEU A 130 9.87 2.79 9.62
CA LEU A 130 9.20 3.24 8.39
C LEU A 130 7.82 3.84 8.70
N GLY A 131 7.59 5.06 8.21
CA GLY A 131 6.34 5.78 8.37
C GLY A 131 6.16 6.47 9.73
N GLU A 132 7.10 6.32 10.66
CA GLU A 132 7.08 7.00 11.96
C GLU A 132 7.36 8.50 11.77
N LEU A 133 6.55 9.33 12.44
CA LEU A 133 6.70 10.78 12.41
C LEU A 133 7.66 11.22 13.51
N VAL A 134 8.75 11.86 13.11
CA VAL A 134 9.73 12.49 14.00
C VAL A 134 9.84 13.97 13.69
N GLU A 135 10.37 14.79 14.60
CA GLU A 135 10.64 16.19 14.30
C GLU A 135 11.65 16.29 13.15
N THR A 136 11.43 17.24 12.22
CA THR A 136 12.23 17.38 10.99
C THR A 136 13.75 17.50 11.25
N GLY A 137 14.16 18.00 12.41
CA GLY A 137 15.57 18.11 12.81
C GLY A 137 16.16 16.89 13.52
N LYS A 138 15.34 15.89 13.91
CA LYS A 138 15.76 14.68 14.66
C LYS A 138 16.10 13.48 13.77
N LEU A 139 15.87 13.58 12.46
CA LEU A 139 16.50 12.67 11.49
C LEU A 139 17.99 13.04 11.41
N GLU A 140 18.76 12.58 12.40
CA GLU A 140 20.19 12.87 12.55
C GLU A 140 21.00 12.14 11.46
N GLU A 141 21.53 12.92 10.51
CA GLU A 141 22.83 12.78 9.85
C GLU A 141 23.34 11.38 9.41
N LYS A 142 22.53 10.57 8.72
CA LYS A 142 23.02 9.38 8.00
C LYS A 142 22.68 9.35 6.51
N SER A 143 23.04 10.40 5.77
CA SER A 143 23.50 10.30 4.36
C SER A 143 23.90 11.66 3.76
N ARG A 144 24.78 12.43 4.42
CA ARG A 144 25.43 13.57 3.75
C ARG A 144 26.58 13.11 2.84
N ARG A 145 26.22 12.65 1.64
CA ARG A 145 27.04 12.87 0.43
C ARG A 145 26.11 13.25 -0.73
N GLY A 146 25.52 14.44 -0.64
CA GLY A 146 24.81 15.10 -1.73
C GLY A 146 25.34 16.53 -1.89
N LYS A 147 25.77 16.88 -3.10
CA LYS A 147 26.21 18.24 -3.47
C LYS A 147 25.12 19.27 -3.19
N GLU A 148 25.51 20.45 -2.68
CA GLU A 148 24.63 21.61 -2.53
C GLU A 148 24.00 22.04 -3.87
N THR A 149 22.69 22.27 -3.89
CA THR A 149 21.96 22.77 -5.06
C THR A 149 21.62 24.26 -4.91
N LYS A 150 22.02 25.07 -5.90
CA LYS A 150 21.81 26.53 -5.98
C LYS A 150 20.49 26.91 -6.69
N SER A 151 19.35 26.40 -6.25
CA SER A 151 18.07 26.69 -6.92
C SER A 151 17.40 27.98 -6.41
N LYS A 152 17.03 28.86 -7.34
CA LYS A 152 16.44 30.19 -7.12
C LYS A 152 14.95 30.20 -6.74
N PHE A 153 14.32 29.05 -6.58
CA PHE A 153 12.86 28.92 -6.36
C PHE A 153 12.48 28.57 -4.92
N LYS A 154 13.33 28.95 -3.97
CA LYS A 154 13.02 28.86 -2.54
C LYS A 154 11.92 29.89 -2.19
N GLY A 155 10.69 29.42 -1.98
CA GLY A 155 9.65 30.18 -1.24
C GLY A 155 8.58 30.95 -2.03
N LEU A 156 8.03 30.44 -3.14
CA LEU A 156 6.88 31.08 -3.81
C LEU A 156 5.58 30.25 -3.70
N GLU A 157 4.48 30.91 -3.31
CA GLU A 157 3.11 30.35 -3.21
C GLU A 157 2.25 30.58 -4.47
N ARG A 158 1.17 29.79 -4.56
CA ARG A 158 0.41 29.39 -5.78
C ARG A 158 -1.03 29.92 -5.79
N ILE A 159 -1.63 30.10 -6.99
CA ILE A 159 -3.09 30.33 -7.16
C ILE A 159 -3.67 29.62 -8.43
N ASN A 160 -4.78 28.87 -8.24
CA ASN A 160 -5.92 28.41 -9.09
C ASN A 160 -5.77 27.76 -10.49
N TRP A 161 -6.11 26.44 -10.68
CA TRP A 161 -5.95 25.74 -12.00
C TRP A 161 -6.85 24.50 -12.32
N GLY A 162 -8.16 24.52 -12.04
CA GLY A 162 -9.03 23.33 -12.10
C GLY A 162 -9.37 22.68 -13.46
N ALA A 163 -9.08 23.28 -14.63
CA ALA A 163 -9.85 22.97 -15.86
C ALA A 163 -9.14 22.25 -17.04
N SER A 164 -7.84 21.93 -17.00
CA SER A 164 -7.14 21.34 -18.18
C SER A 164 -6.28 20.11 -17.85
N PRO A 165 -6.37 18.98 -18.61
CA PRO A 165 -5.46 17.83 -18.48
C PRO A 165 -3.99 18.15 -18.79
N GLY A 166 -3.72 19.04 -19.75
CA GLY A 166 -2.38 19.54 -20.05
C GLY A 166 -1.83 20.39 -18.91
N ALA A 167 -2.69 21.25 -18.32
CA ALA A 167 -2.37 21.97 -17.10
C ALA A 167 -2.15 21.02 -15.92
N ARG A 168 -2.93 19.94 -15.77
CA ARG A 168 -2.71 18.91 -14.73
C ARG A 168 -1.35 18.22 -14.87
N LYS A 169 -0.92 17.85 -16.08
CA LYS A 169 0.43 17.28 -16.29
C LYS A 169 1.54 18.31 -15.96
N LEU A 170 1.34 19.58 -16.33
CA LEU A 170 2.28 20.67 -16.02
C LEU A 170 2.30 21.07 -14.52
N LEU A 171 1.18 20.90 -13.80
CA LEU A 171 0.95 21.47 -12.46
C LEU A 171 0.92 20.44 -11.31
N ILE A 172 0.35 19.25 -11.54
CA ILE A 172 0.39 18.13 -10.59
C ILE A 172 1.72 17.40 -10.70
N GLY A 173 2.29 17.38 -11.91
CA GLY A 173 3.54 16.71 -12.22
C GLY A 173 3.50 15.25 -11.81
N GLU A 174 4.67 14.72 -11.53
CA GLU A 174 4.81 13.42 -10.90
C GLU A 174 4.80 13.62 -9.39
N TYR A 175 4.17 12.69 -8.69
CA TYR A 175 4.05 12.77 -7.25
C TYR A 175 3.98 11.36 -6.68
N PHE A 176 4.12 11.25 -5.37
CA PHE A 176 3.95 9.98 -4.69
C PHE A 176 2.64 9.97 -3.91
N THR A 177 1.98 8.82 -3.86
CA THR A 177 0.84 8.59 -2.97
C THR A 177 1.24 7.53 -1.94
N LYS A 178 1.14 7.86 -0.65
CA LYS A 178 1.24 6.88 0.43
C LYS A 178 -0.06 6.10 0.53
N THR A 179 0.07 4.78 0.46
CA THR A 179 -1.05 3.82 0.53
C THR A 179 -0.61 2.56 1.26
N ARG A 180 -1.56 1.68 1.59
CA ARG A 180 -1.24 0.35 2.14
C ARG A 180 -0.39 -0.43 1.14
N LEU A 181 0.65 -1.08 1.65
CA LEU A 181 1.61 -1.82 0.83
C LEU A 181 0.93 -3.01 0.13
N TYR A 182 0.24 -3.84 0.91
CA TYR A 182 -0.36 -5.08 0.42
C TYR A 182 -1.84 -4.93 0.09
N LYS A 183 -2.24 -5.51 -1.05
CA LYS A 183 -3.63 -5.70 -1.44
C LYS A 183 -4.11 -7.01 -0.82
N ILE A 184 -4.97 -6.92 0.19
CA ILE A 184 -5.57 -8.08 0.87
C ILE A 184 -7.08 -8.01 0.68
N ASN A 185 -7.70 -9.16 0.43
CA ASN A 185 -9.15 -9.25 0.29
C ASN A 185 -9.84 -9.00 1.63
N GLN A 186 -10.87 -8.16 1.61
CA GLN A 186 -11.61 -7.78 2.81
C GLN A 186 -12.18 -8.97 3.59
N PRO A 187 -12.75 -10.02 2.95
CA PRO A 187 -13.27 -11.18 3.68
C PRO A 187 -12.22 -11.96 4.48
N ILE A 188 -10.96 -11.99 4.01
CA ILE A 188 -9.83 -12.58 4.75
C ILE A 188 -9.63 -11.83 6.06
N VAL A 189 -9.53 -10.50 5.97
CA VAL A 189 -9.33 -9.62 7.14
C VAL A 189 -10.50 -9.76 8.10
N ALA A 190 -11.73 -9.78 7.61
CA ALA A 190 -12.91 -9.93 8.44
C ALA A 190 -12.94 -11.28 9.18
N GLN A 191 -12.63 -12.39 8.49
CA GLN A 191 -12.58 -13.70 9.14
C GLN A 191 -11.47 -13.76 10.18
N TYR A 192 -10.29 -13.24 9.83
CA TYR A 192 -9.15 -13.15 10.72
C TYR A 192 -9.49 -12.40 12.01
N LEU A 193 -10.01 -11.17 11.91
CA LEU A 193 -10.41 -10.37 13.08
C LEU A 193 -11.52 -11.05 13.90
N ASN A 194 -12.45 -11.75 13.25
CA ASN A 194 -13.49 -12.53 13.94
C ASN A 194 -12.92 -13.70 14.75
N ILE A 195 -11.83 -14.34 14.28
CA ILE A 195 -11.14 -15.39 15.03
C ILE A 195 -10.42 -14.77 16.23
N LEU A 196 -9.67 -13.68 16.01
CA LEU A 196 -8.93 -13.00 17.08
C LEU A 196 -9.82 -12.55 18.24
N ARG A 197 -10.93 -11.86 17.95
CA ARG A 197 -11.86 -11.41 19.00
C ARG A 197 -12.45 -12.59 19.77
N ARG A 198 -12.80 -13.70 19.09
CA ARG A 198 -13.39 -14.89 19.73
C ARG A 198 -12.38 -15.58 20.62
N ASN A 199 -11.12 -15.68 20.20
CA ASN A 199 -10.04 -16.21 21.02
C ASN A 199 -9.81 -15.38 22.30
N ARG A 200 -10.12 -14.07 22.25
CA ARG A 200 -10.09 -13.17 23.40
C ARG A 200 -11.41 -13.10 24.19
N GLY A 201 -12.44 -13.86 23.78
CA GLY A 201 -13.75 -13.82 24.41
C GLY A 201 -14.52 -12.51 24.18
N LEU A 202 -14.12 -11.70 23.18
CA LEU A 202 -14.70 -10.39 22.91
C LEU A 202 -15.83 -10.46 21.87
N SER A 203 -16.92 -9.78 22.17
CA SER A 203 -17.95 -9.40 21.22
C SER A 203 -17.46 -8.29 20.28
N ILE A 204 -18.13 -8.15 19.12
CA ILE A 204 -17.85 -7.03 18.19
C ILE A 204 -18.10 -5.69 18.89
N ARG A 205 -19.13 -5.62 19.74
CA ARG A 205 -19.47 -4.41 20.51
C ARG A 205 -18.34 -4.01 21.46
N GLU A 206 -17.80 -4.94 22.23
CA GLU A 206 -16.69 -4.66 23.16
C GLU A 206 -15.42 -4.21 22.43
N VAL A 207 -15.12 -4.78 21.26
CA VAL A 207 -14.01 -4.29 20.42
C VAL A 207 -14.30 -2.87 19.93
N THR A 208 -15.52 -2.63 19.45
CA THR A 208 -15.95 -1.35 18.90
C THR A 208 -15.93 -0.23 19.95
N GLU A 209 -16.35 -0.51 21.19
CA GLU A 209 -16.39 0.46 22.28
C GLU A 209 -14.99 0.95 22.72
N LYS A 210 -13.93 0.23 22.37
CA LYS A 210 -12.52 0.66 22.57
C LYS A 210 -12.04 1.72 21.56
N PHE A 211 -12.84 2.00 20.53
CA PHE A 211 -12.56 3.07 19.57
C PHE A 211 -13.40 4.32 19.86
N PRO A 212 -12.96 5.51 19.39
CA PRO A 212 -13.73 6.75 19.50
C PRO A 212 -15.14 6.59 18.92
N GLU A 213 -16.13 7.24 19.55
CA GLU A 213 -17.55 7.06 19.25
C GLU A 213 -17.89 7.29 17.77
N ASN A 214 -17.36 8.35 17.17
CA ASN A 214 -17.55 8.68 15.77
C ASN A 214 -16.91 7.68 14.79
N TYR A 215 -16.08 6.76 15.27
CA TYR A 215 -15.39 5.75 14.45
C TYR A 215 -15.99 4.35 14.61
N ARG A 216 -16.89 4.16 15.58
CA ARG A 216 -17.45 2.85 15.95
C ARG A 216 -18.15 2.12 14.80
N HIS A 217 -18.92 2.84 13.99
CA HIS A 217 -19.58 2.24 12.83
C HIS A 217 -18.58 1.66 11.82
N THR A 218 -17.47 2.35 11.58
CA THR A 218 -16.38 1.88 10.71
C THR A 218 -15.76 0.60 11.26
N VAL A 219 -15.53 0.53 12.58
CA VAL A 219 -14.97 -0.66 13.25
C VAL A 219 -15.89 -1.86 13.09
N GLY A 220 -17.20 -1.66 13.28
CA GLY A 220 -18.19 -2.73 13.07
C GLY A 220 -18.16 -3.32 11.66
N HIS A 221 -17.85 -2.51 10.64
CA HIS A 221 -17.74 -2.97 9.25
C HIS A 221 -16.53 -3.88 9.00
N TRP A 222 -15.49 -3.82 9.82
CA TRP A 222 -14.31 -4.69 9.67
C TRP A 222 -14.62 -6.16 9.89
N PHE A 223 -15.66 -6.47 10.65
CA PHE A 223 -16.05 -7.85 10.98
C PHE A 223 -17.07 -8.45 10.03
N ARG A 224 -17.56 -7.66 9.05
CA ARG A 224 -18.51 -8.15 8.03
C ARG A 224 -17.75 -8.80 6.89
N LYS A 225 -18.28 -9.92 6.37
CA LYS A 225 -17.70 -10.63 5.21
C LYS A 225 -18.43 -10.33 3.90
N ASP A 226 -19.48 -9.52 3.97
CA ASP A 226 -20.30 -9.12 2.84
C ASP A 226 -19.76 -7.86 2.16
N PHE A 227 -20.44 -7.40 1.12
CA PHE A 227 -20.08 -6.18 0.37
C PHE A 227 -20.13 -4.89 1.21
N GLY A 228 -20.69 -4.93 2.42
CA GLY A 228 -20.70 -3.81 3.36
C GLY A 228 -19.47 -3.76 4.27
N GLY A 229 -18.55 -4.73 4.13
CA GLY A 229 -17.33 -4.82 4.90
C GLY A 229 -16.25 -3.82 4.48
N SER A 230 -15.36 -3.49 5.42
CA SER A 230 -14.18 -2.65 5.15
C SER A 230 -12.93 -3.22 5.81
N ILE A 231 -11.76 -2.63 5.51
CA ILE A 231 -10.47 -3.03 6.09
C ILE A 231 -9.99 -1.90 7.02
N PRO A 232 -9.51 -2.19 8.24
CA PRO A 232 -8.94 -1.17 9.14
C PRO A 232 -7.79 -0.42 8.48
N VAL A 233 -7.72 0.90 8.62
CA VAL A 233 -6.60 1.67 8.05
C VAL A 233 -5.29 1.33 8.78
N PRO A 234 -4.11 1.55 8.18
CA PRO A 234 -2.83 1.21 8.82
C PRO A 234 -2.66 1.76 10.24
N GLU A 235 -3.21 2.94 10.56
CA GLU A 235 -3.12 3.52 11.91
C GLU A 235 -3.99 2.79 12.95
N ASP A 236 -4.98 2.00 12.54
CA ASP A 236 -5.80 1.22 13.47
C ASP A 236 -5.08 -0.02 14.00
N ILE A 237 -4.01 -0.45 13.33
CA ILE A 237 -3.36 -1.73 13.57
C ILE A 237 -2.68 -1.79 14.93
N SER A 238 -2.05 -0.70 15.40
CA SER A 238 -1.45 -0.66 16.74
C SER A 238 -2.50 -0.88 17.82
N LEU A 239 -3.63 -0.17 17.75
CA LEU A 239 -4.73 -0.36 18.70
C LEU A 239 -5.34 -1.76 18.61
N LEU A 240 -5.46 -2.34 17.41
CA LEU A 240 -5.92 -3.73 17.27
C LEU A 240 -4.94 -4.73 17.90
N ASN A 241 -3.63 -4.53 17.76
CA ASN A 241 -2.61 -5.33 18.44
C ASN A 241 -2.79 -5.25 19.96
N ASP A 242 -3.03 -4.05 20.51
CA ASP A 242 -3.28 -3.86 21.95
C ASP A 242 -4.56 -4.57 22.41
N ILE A 243 -5.65 -4.40 21.66
CA ILE A 243 -6.96 -5.01 21.97
C ILE A 243 -6.88 -6.53 21.98
N PHE A 244 -6.21 -7.10 20.98
CA PHE A 244 -6.06 -8.55 20.87
C PHE A 244 -4.80 -9.07 21.56
N GLY A 245 -4.00 -8.20 22.19
CA GLY A 245 -2.72 -8.48 22.84
C GLY A 245 -1.83 -9.44 22.05
N ILE A 246 -1.71 -9.23 20.74
CA ILE A 246 -0.89 -10.05 19.83
C ILE A 246 -0.13 -9.15 18.88
N GLU A 247 1.06 -9.62 18.49
CA GLU A 247 1.78 -9.14 17.32
C GLU A 247 1.81 -10.29 16.30
N ASP A 248 0.97 -10.21 15.27
CA ASP A 248 0.81 -11.27 14.27
C ASP A 248 1.18 -10.77 12.88
N ASP A 249 1.65 -11.69 12.04
CA ASP A 249 2.12 -11.43 10.68
C ASP A 249 1.08 -10.71 9.80
N LEU A 250 -0.20 -11.07 9.89
CA LEU A 250 -1.23 -10.43 9.07
C LEU A 250 -1.55 -9.01 9.56
N LEU A 251 -1.63 -8.78 10.88
CA LEU A 251 -1.81 -7.43 11.42
C LEU A 251 -0.63 -6.55 11.06
N ARG A 252 0.59 -7.05 11.23
CA ARG A 252 1.82 -6.37 10.83
C ARG A 252 1.80 -6.00 9.34
N ALA A 253 1.42 -6.92 8.46
CA ALA A 253 1.30 -6.65 7.03
C ALA A 253 0.22 -5.59 6.73
N LEU A 254 -0.92 -5.62 7.41
CA LEU A 254 -1.97 -4.60 7.27
C LEU A 254 -1.48 -3.21 7.67
N GLY A 255 -0.57 -3.10 8.64
CA GLY A 255 -0.01 -1.83 9.10
C GLY A 255 1.01 -1.20 8.14
N LYS A 256 1.48 -1.92 7.13
CA LYS A 256 2.54 -1.44 6.24
C LYS A 256 2.01 -0.52 5.15
N THR A 257 2.76 0.55 4.90
CA THR A 257 2.50 1.53 3.84
C THR A 257 3.70 1.69 2.93
N ALA A 258 3.45 2.11 1.70
CA ALA A 258 4.48 2.52 0.77
C ALA A 258 4.05 3.70 -0.09
N LEU A 259 5.03 4.42 -0.61
CA LEU A 259 4.86 5.44 -1.62
C LEU A 259 4.76 4.80 -3.00
N LYS A 260 3.66 5.07 -3.70
CA LYS A 260 3.45 4.71 -5.09
C LYS A 260 3.68 5.91 -5.97
N PHE A 261 4.54 5.73 -6.96
CA PHE A 261 4.80 6.78 -7.93
C PHE A 261 3.62 6.96 -8.88
N GLN A 262 3.02 8.14 -8.83
CA GLN A 262 1.93 8.55 -9.69
C GLN A 262 2.49 9.45 -10.77
N THR A 263 2.54 8.91 -11.98
CA THR A 263 2.57 9.75 -13.17
C THR A 263 1.14 10.17 -13.46
N VAL A 264 0.89 11.46 -13.74
CA VAL A 264 -0.37 11.85 -14.38
C VAL A 264 -0.44 11.07 -15.69
N LYS A 265 -1.22 9.98 -15.71
CA LYS A 265 -1.62 9.36 -16.96
C LYS A 265 -2.43 10.43 -17.67
N THR A 266 -1.83 11.05 -18.68
CA THR A 266 -2.64 11.54 -19.78
C THR A 266 -3.46 10.33 -20.20
N SER A 267 -4.78 10.37 -20.01
CA SER A 267 -5.65 9.63 -20.94
C SER A 267 -5.05 9.91 -22.30
N ILE A 268 -4.71 8.85 -23.05
CA ILE A 268 -3.74 8.99 -24.12
C ILE A 268 -4.18 10.02 -25.18
N ASN A 269 -5.45 10.48 -25.16
CA ASN A 269 -5.90 11.73 -25.77
C ASN A 269 -7.23 12.30 -25.18
N GLY A 270 -7.51 12.19 -23.87
CA GLY A 270 -8.85 12.51 -23.36
C GLY A 270 -9.95 11.60 -23.92
N ARG A 271 -9.56 10.41 -24.37
CA ARG A 271 -10.39 9.43 -25.05
C ARG A 271 -11.03 8.43 -24.09
N ASN A 272 -12.32 8.19 -24.22
CA ASN A 272 -13.11 7.17 -23.51
C ASN A 272 -13.00 5.81 -24.22
N PRO A 273 -13.40 4.68 -23.59
CA PRO A 273 -13.34 3.36 -24.22
C PRO A 273 -14.01 3.28 -25.61
N GLY A 274 -15.10 4.05 -25.80
CA GLY A 274 -15.78 4.21 -27.08
C GLY A 274 -14.85 4.72 -28.19
N ASP A 275 -14.01 5.71 -27.91
CA ASP A 275 -13.13 6.36 -28.89
C ASP A 275 -11.95 5.46 -29.35
N PHE A 276 -11.76 4.29 -28.71
CA PHE A 276 -10.81 3.25 -29.14
C PHE A 276 -11.47 2.18 -30.01
N ILE A 277 -12.80 2.15 -30.04
CA ILE A 277 -13.63 1.17 -30.74
C ILE A 277 -14.36 1.82 -31.92
N GLU A 278 -14.66 3.11 -31.80
CA GLU A 278 -15.35 3.91 -32.81
C GLU A 278 -14.52 3.98 -34.10
N GLY A 279 -15.14 3.56 -35.21
CA GLY A 279 -14.51 3.50 -36.53
C GLY A 279 -13.71 2.24 -36.83
N LEU A 280 -13.57 1.30 -35.88
CA LEU A 280 -13.04 -0.03 -36.17
C LEU A 280 -14.12 -0.89 -36.86
N ASN A 281 -13.71 -1.66 -37.87
CA ASN A 281 -14.58 -2.71 -38.39
C ASN A 281 -14.53 -3.97 -37.50
N ASP A 282 -15.47 -4.88 -37.70
CA ASP A 282 -15.64 -6.08 -36.87
C ASP A 282 -14.35 -6.90 -36.68
N LYS A 283 -13.53 -7.03 -37.74
CA LYS A 283 -12.26 -7.78 -37.65
C LYS A 283 -11.22 -7.07 -36.79
N GLU A 284 -11.15 -5.74 -36.88
CA GLU A 284 -10.20 -4.94 -36.11
C GLU A 284 -10.60 -4.87 -34.63
N LEU A 285 -11.90 -4.75 -34.37
CA LEU A 285 -12.45 -4.76 -33.02
C LEU A 285 -12.18 -6.10 -32.33
N MET A 286 -12.45 -7.23 -32.99
CA MET A 286 -12.19 -8.55 -32.45
C MET A 286 -10.71 -8.74 -32.09
N LYS A 287 -9.80 -8.35 -32.98
CA LYS A 287 -8.35 -8.42 -32.73
C LYS A 287 -7.90 -7.51 -31.58
N TYR A 288 -8.56 -6.36 -31.39
CA TYR A 288 -8.30 -5.46 -30.28
C TYR A 288 -8.73 -6.09 -28.95
N LEU A 289 -9.93 -6.67 -28.90
CA LEU A 289 -10.46 -7.34 -27.71
C LEU A 289 -9.67 -8.60 -27.34
N GLU A 290 -9.25 -9.40 -28.33
CA GLU A 290 -8.39 -10.58 -28.13
C GLU A 290 -7.06 -10.23 -27.45
N LYS A 291 -6.48 -9.07 -27.76
CA LYS A 291 -5.25 -8.59 -27.09
C LYS A 291 -5.47 -8.17 -25.64
N LEU A 292 -6.69 -7.75 -25.30
CA LEU A 292 -7.06 -7.38 -23.94
C LEU A 292 -7.46 -8.59 -23.11
N TYR A 293 -7.83 -9.68 -23.77
CA TYR A 293 -8.16 -10.93 -23.13
C TYR A 293 -6.89 -11.64 -22.63
N SER A 294 -6.67 -11.64 -21.33
CA SER A 294 -5.72 -12.54 -20.68
C SER A 294 -6.49 -13.78 -20.22
N PRO A 295 -6.31 -14.96 -20.85
CA PRO A 295 -7.02 -16.15 -20.41
C PRO A 295 -6.61 -16.46 -18.97
N THR A 296 -7.58 -16.73 -18.11
CA THR A 296 -7.36 -17.42 -16.85
C THR A 296 -6.76 -18.77 -17.18
N LYS A 297 -5.52 -19.01 -16.75
CA LYS A 297 -4.93 -20.35 -16.83
C LYS A 297 -5.84 -21.29 -16.02
N ARG A 298 -6.40 -22.29 -16.69
CA ARG A 298 -7.01 -23.46 -16.06
C ARG A 298 -5.95 -24.30 -15.34
#